data_AF-A0A7C4B548-F1
#
_entry.id   AF-A0A7C4B548-F1
#
_cell.length_a   1.000
_cell.length_b   1.000
_cell.length_c   1.000
_cell.angle_alpha   90.00
_cell.angle_beta   90.00
_cell.angle_gamma   90.00
#
_symmetry.space_group_name_H-M   'P 1'
#
loop_
_entity.id
_entity.type
_entity.pdbx_description
1 polymer ?
#
loop_
_entity_poly.entity_id
_entity_poly.type
_entity_poly.pdbx_seq_one_letter_code
_entity_poly.pdbx_strand_id
1 'polypeptide(L)'
;MHLRNVITLCLILALCAGFGSSGLMTEKSEAKEFNEHGLGLLLENPEITAPGHGVTYIHPTSPELDVRSSTGPKSVINALGLPPVKSQGSQGSCTAWATAYYHRTHLEWREKQWDVNLSQHQCSPAFLYHHINGGYDTGSFISEAMDMICSMGCASLYDVPYSASDSSSWPSNTQVYYNALQFRALNYSWMYIGNDAGLANLK
;
A
#
# COMPACT_ATOMS: atom_id res chain seq x y z
N MET A 1 -43.65 -31.81 -40.65
CA MET A 1 -44.36 -30.78 -39.85
C MET A 1 -44.43 -31.30 -38.41
N HIS A 2 -43.63 -30.68 -37.52
CA HIS A 2 -43.73 -30.62 -36.05
C HIS A 2 -43.83 -31.92 -35.22
N LEU A 3 -43.23 -32.07 -34.02
CA LEU A 3 -42.15 -31.43 -33.26
C LEU A 3 -41.90 -32.42 -32.09
N ARG A 4 -40.64 -32.73 -31.75
CA ARG A 4 -40.27 -33.62 -30.63
C ARG A 4 -40.18 -32.79 -29.33
N ASN A 5 -40.84 -33.21 -28.25
CA ASN A 5 -40.63 -32.75 -26.86
C ASN A 5 -39.45 -33.57 -26.27
N VAL A 6 -38.22 -33.07 -26.14
CA VAL A 6 -37.64 -32.17 -25.11
C VAL A 6 -37.77 -32.71 -23.68
N ILE A 7 -36.79 -33.51 -23.25
CA ILE A 7 -36.15 -33.41 -21.92
C ILE A 7 -34.66 -33.68 -22.16
N THR A 8 -33.87 -32.61 -22.28
CA THR A 8 -32.41 -32.69 -22.45
C THR A 8 -31.76 -32.02 -21.24
N LEU A 9 -31.04 -32.85 -20.48
CA LEU A 9 -30.05 -32.50 -19.47
C LEU A 9 -29.00 -31.57 -20.10
N CYS A 10 -29.02 -30.28 -19.76
CA CYS A 10 -27.97 -29.33 -20.17
C CYS A 10 -26.93 -29.20 -19.06
N LEU A 11 -25.87 -30.01 -19.16
CA LEU A 11 -24.53 -29.58 -18.76
C LEU A 11 -24.16 -28.40 -19.67
N ILE A 12 -24.01 -27.20 -19.10
CA ILE A 12 -23.39 -26.08 -19.82
C ILE A 12 -21.91 -26.10 -19.48
N LEU A 13 -21.12 -26.73 -20.36
CA LEU A 13 -19.74 -26.33 -20.60
C LEU A 13 -19.77 -24.89 -21.13
N ALA A 14 -19.29 -23.94 -20.34
CA ALA A 14 -18.92 -22.62 -20.86
C ALA A 14 -17.54 -22.74 -21.52
N LEU A 15 -17.54 -22.99 -22.84
CA LEU A 15 -16.36 -22.79 -23.68
C LEU A 15 -16.04 -21.29 -23.68
N CYS A 16 -14.81 -20.99 -23.27
CA CYS A 16 -14.17 -19.70 -23.43
C CYS A 16 -14.00 -19.38 -24.92
N ALA A 17 -14.59 -18.27 -25.36
CA ALA A 17 -14.14 -17.52 -26.53
C ALA A 17 -14.55 -16.05 -26.38
N GLY A 18 -13.60 -15.24 -25.92
CA GLY A 18 -13.37 -13.85 -26.34
C GLY A 18 -14.52 -12.84 -26.23
N PHE A 19 -14.59 -12.14 -25.10
CA PHE A 19 -14.69 -10.68 -25.10
C PHE A 19 -13.71 -10.17 -24.03
N GLY A 20 -12.57 -9.67 -24.51
CA GLY A 20 -11.49 -9.20 -23.67
C GLY A 20 -11.88 -7.92 -22.92
N SER A 21 -11.95 -8.02 -21.60
CA SER A 21 -11.54 -6.92 -20.73
C SER A 21 -10.17 -7.34 -20.23
N SER A 22 -9.13 -6.79 -20.86
CA SER A 22 -7.74 -6.98 -20.45
C SER A 22 -7.57 -6.39 -19.06
N GLY A 23 -7.79 -7.22 -18.04
CA GLY A 23 -7.25 -6.96 -16.71
C GLY A 23 -5.73 -6.98 -16.86
N LEU A 24 -5.13 -5.80 -16.82
CA LEU A 24 -3.70 -5.61 -16.85
C LEU A 24 -3.15 -6.18 -15.54
N MET A 25 -2.84 -7.48 -15.50
CA MET A 25 -1.87 -7.97 -14.54
C MET A 25 -0.54 -7.41 -15.02
N THR A 26 -0.11 -6.29 -14.44
CA THR A 26 1.22 -5.75 -14.68
C THR A 26 2.22 -6.77 -14.16
N GLU A 27 2.81 -7.54 -15.06
CA GLU A 27 3.97 -8.37 -14.76
C GLU A 27 5.03 -7.42 -14.17
N LYS A 28 5.51 -7.70 -12.96
CA LYS A 28 6.58 -6.90 -12.33
C LYS A 28 7.80 -6.99 -13.23
N SER A 29 7.98 -6.01 -14.13
CA SER A 29 9.12 -5.98 -15.04
C SER A 29 10.39 -5.99 -14.19
N GLU A 30 11.35 -6.84 -14.57
CA GLU A 30 12.64 -7.01 -13.89
C GLU A 30 13.26 -5.66 -13.53
N ALA A 31 13.11 -5.29 -12.25
CA ALA A 31 13.80 -4.16 -11.71
C ALA A 31 15.30 -4.50 -11.75
N LYS A 32 16.09 -3.61 -12.36
CA LYS A 32 17.54 -3.74 -12.47
C LYS A 32 18.13 -4.07 -11.10
N GLU A 33 18.74 -5.25 -10.98
CA GLU A 33 19.28 -5.78 -9.72
C GLU A 33 20.47 -4.93 -9.25
N PHE A 34 20.19 -3.91 -8.44
CA PHE A 34 21.22 -3.17 -7.72
C PHE A 34 21.54 -3.94 -6.44
N ASN A 35 22.59 -4.76 -6.55
CA ASN A 35 23.04 -5.64 -5.49
C ASN A 35 23.82 -4.85 -4.43
N GLU A 36 23.14 -4.10 -3.55
CA GLU A 36 23.73 -3.49 -2.36
C GLU A 36 22.66 -3.30 -1.26
N HIS A 37 22.60 -4.30 -0.37
CA HIS A 37 21.77 -4.46 0.85
C HIS A 37 20.33 -4.98 0.62
N GLY A 38 19.91 -5.96 1.44
CA GLY A 38 18.63 -6.68 1.40
C GLY A 38 17.40 -5.82 1.73
N LEU A 39 17.18 -4.78 0.94
CA LEU A 39 15.98 -3.96 0.91
C LEU A 39 15.04 -4.52 -0.17
N GLY A 40 13.77 -4.11 -0.16
CA GLY A 40 12.80 -4.59 -1.14
C GLY A 40 11.88 -3.49 -1.67
N LEU A 41 12.38 -2.25 -1.78
CA LEU A 41 11.68 -1.23 -2.55
C LEU A 41 11.93 -1.49 -4.02
N LEU A 42 10.86 -1.78 -4.76
CA LEU A 42 10.88 -1.73 -6.21
C LEU A 42 10.56 -0.30 -6.65
N LEU A 43 11.42 0.26 -7.51
CA LEU A 43 11.23 1.62 -8.01
C LEU A 43 10.24 1.62 -9.17
N GLU A 44 9.28 2.53 -9.12
CA GLU A 44 8.34 2.81 -10.19
C GLU A 44 8.44 4.28 -10.59
N ASN A 45 8.21 4.60 -11.86
CA ASN A 45 8.02 5.99 -12.26
C ASN A 45 6.53 6.33 -12.10
N PRO A 46 6.16 7.15 -11.09
CA PRO A 46 4.75 7.39 -10.82
C PRO A 46 4.03 8.13 -11.95
N GLU A 47 4.76 8.86 -12.81
CA GLU A 47 4.17 9.52 -13.98
C GLU A 47 3.68 8.54 -15.06
N ILE A 48 4.19 7.31 -15.04
CA ILE A 48 3.91 6.30 -16.07
C ILE A 48 3.10 5.14 -15.48
N THR A 49 3.45 4.68 -14.28
CA THR A 49 3.03 3.36 -13.78
C THR A 49 2.28 3.39 -12.46
N ALA A 50 2.33 4.48 -11.68
CA ALA A 50 1.70 4.48 -10.36
C ALA A 50 0.17 4.66 -10.46
N PRO A 51 -0.63 3.75 -9.88
CA PRO A 51 -2.04 3.99 -9.66
C PRO A 51 -2.28 5.17 -8.70
N GLY A 52 -3.50 5.70 -8.71
CA GLY A 52 -3.90 6.85 -7.88
C GLY A 52 -3.83 8.20 -8.59
N HIS A 53 -3.99 9.29 -7.83
CA HIS A 53 -4.04 10.64 -8.38
C HIS A 53 -2.70 11.36 -8.16
N GLY A 54 -2.12 11.91 -9.23
CA GLY A 54 -0.95 12.78 -9.15
C GLY A 54 -1.31 14.16 -8.59
N VAL A 55 -0.59 14.61 -7.57
CA VAL A 55 -0.73 15.95 -7.00
C VAL A 55 0.24 16.88 -7.72
N THR A 56 -0.32 17.78 -8.53
CA THR A 56 0.43 18.83 -9.23
C THR A 56 0.42 20.16 -8.48
N TYR A 57 -0.46 20.31 -7.49
CA TYR A 57 -0.64 21.53 -6.71
C TYR A 57 -1.17 21.21 -5.31
N ILE A 58 -0.56 21.77 -4.26
CA ILE A 58 -1.07 21.69 -2.89
C ILE A 58 -1.65 23.05 -2.52
N HIS A 59 -2.95 23.09 -2.19
CA HIS A 59 -3.54 24.27 -1.58
C HIS A 59 -3.11 24.34 -0.10
N PRO A 60 -2.39 25.38 0.34
CA PRO A 60 -2.16 25.56 1.76
C PRO A 60 -3.49 25.76 2.49
N THR A 61 -3.73 24.93 3.50
CA THR A 61 -4.97 24.92 4.28
C THR A 61 -4.97 25.91 5.45
N SER A 62 -3.87 26.63 5.66
CA SER A 62 -3.77 27.74 6.62
C SER A 62 -3.23 28.99 5.93
N PRO A 63 -3.82 30.18 6.17
CA PRO A 63 -3.28 31.46 5.67
C PRO A 63 -1.90 31.81 6.25
N GLU A 64 -1.43 31.09 7.28
CA GLU A 64 -0.07 31.24 7.85
C GLU A 64 0.98 30.36 7.15
N LEU A 65 0.53 29.36 6.39
CA LEU A 65 1.39 28.46 5.62
C LEU A 65 1.32 28.85 4.14
N ASP A 66 1.70 30.08 3.81
CA ASP A 66 1.98 30.39 2.41
C ASP A 66 3.24 29.60 2.00
N VAL A 67 3.04 28.53 1.23
CA VAL A 67 4.11 27.64 0.73
C VAL A 67 5.02 28.40 -0.26
N ARG A 68 4.59 29.59 -0.74
CA ARG A 68 5.39 30.57 -1.49
C ARG A 68 6.19 31.51 -0.62
N SER A 69 5.87 31.62 0.66
CA SER A 69 6.63 32.48 1.56
C SER A 69 7.96 31.82 1.89
N SER A 70 9.03 32.59 1.83
CA SER A 70 10.35 32.20 2.35
C SER A 70 10.38 32.10 3.89
N THR A 71 9.21 32.11 4.55
CA THR A 71 9.06 32.23 6.01
C THR A 71 8.57 30.95 6.70
N GLY A 72 8.46 29.84 5.97
CA GLY A 72 8.23 28.52 6.55
C GLY A 72 9.29 28.17 7.62
N PRO A 73 8.96 27.25 8.56
CA PRO A 73 9.89 26.89 9.62
C PRO A 73 11.19 26.33 9.03
N LYS A 74 12.34 26.82 9.53
CA LYS A 74 13.68 26.35 9.10
C LYS A 74 13.94 24.88 9.39
N SER A 75 13.14 24.29 10.29
CA SER A 75 13.19 22.88 10.68
C SER A 75 11.82 22.46 11.23
N VAL A 76 11.43 21.22 10.96
CA VAL A 76 10.22 20.61 11.51
C VAL A 76 10.62 19.30 12.20
N ILE A 77 10.05 19.02 13.38
CA ILE A 77 10.23 17.76 14.10
C ILE A 77 8.88 17.05 14.19
N ASN A 78 8.76 15.92 13.51
CA ASN A 78 7.55 15.08 13.48
C ASN A 78 7.80 13.75 14.19
N ALA A 79 8.16 13.81 15.47
CA ALA A 79 8.51 12.61 16.26
C ALA A 79 7.37 12.11 17.17
N LEU A 80 6.35 12.94 17.41
CA LEU A 80 5.23 12.58 18.30
C LEU A 80 4.33 11.55 17.63
N GLY A 81 3.92 10.54 18.41
CA GLY A 81 2.97 9.54 17.96
C GLY A 81 3.50 8.59 16.89
N LEU A 82 4.83 8.47 16.76
CA LEU A 82 5.44 7.38 16.01
C LEU A 82 5.46 6.11 16.87
N PRO A 83 5.19 4.92 16.31
CA PRO A 83 5.34 3.68 17.04
C PRO A 83 6.82 3.40 17.36
N PRO A 84 7.11 2.50 18.31
CA PRO A 84 8.47 2.10 18.64
C PRO A 84 9.28 1.66 17.42
N VAL A 85 10.57 2.00 17.39
CA VAL A 85 11.45 1.55 16.30
C VAL A 85 11.54 0.02 16.31
N LYS A 86 11.32 -0.60 15.15
CA LYS A 86 11.45 -2.05 14.91
C LYS A 86 12.24 -2.32 13.63
N SER A 87 12.49 -3.60 13.36
CA SER A 87 13.36 -4.05 12.27
C SER A 87 12.64 -5.02 11.33
N GLN A 88 12.84 -4.82 10.03
CA GLN A 88 12.43 -5.77 8.99
C GLN A 88 13.30 -7.04 8.94
N GLY A 89 14.48 -7.02 9.58
CA GLY A 89 15.47 -8.09 9.44
C GLY A 89 16.03 -8.13 8.02
N SER A 90 16.18 -9.35 7.48
CA SER A 90 16.66 -9.58 6.11
C SER A 90 15.56 -9.63 5.05
N GLN A 91 14.29 -9.48 5.43
CA GLN A 91 13.15 -9.55 4.51
C GLN A 91 13.04 -8.25 3.70
N GLY A 92 12.66 -8.36 2.43
CA GLY A 92 12.44 -7.24 1.50
C GLY A 92 11.21 -6.36 1.80
N SER A 93 10.73 -6.28 3.04
CA SER A 93 9.44 -5.69 3.41
C SER A 93 9.48 -4.21 3.77
N CYS A 94 10.54 -3.48 3.41
CA CYS A 94 10.73 -2.08 3.81
C CYS A 94 9.56 -1.16 3.42
N THR A 95 8.93 -1.42 2.28
CA THR A 95 7.73 -0.70 1.81
C THR A 95 6.57 -0.86 2.78
N ALA A 96 6.25 -2.08 3.21
CA ALA A 96 5.20 -2.37 4.17
C ALA A 96 5.52 -1.83 5.57
N TRP A 97 6.78 -1.86 6.00
CA TRP A 97 7.20 -1.20 7.25
C TRP A 97 6.98 0.30 7.20
N ALA A 98 7.37 0.96 6.10
CA ALA A 98 7.19 2.40 5.96
C ALA A 98 5.72 2.80 5.91
N THR A 99 4.91 2.16 5.05
CA THR A 99 3.53 2.57 4.77
C THR A 99 2.53 2.09 5.82
N ALA A 100 2.62 0.84 6.28
CA ALA A 100 1.73 0.33 7.31
C ALA A 100 2.25 0.66 8.71
N TYR A 101 3.38 0.05 9.10
CA TYR A 101 3.83 0.11 10.49
C TYR A 101 4.08 1.54 10.96
N TYR A 102 4.86 2.34 10.23
CA TYR A 102 5.14 3.72 10.65
C TYR A 102 4.03 4.69 10.24
N HIS A 103 3.70 4.75 8.94
CA HIS A 103 2.82 5.80 8.44
C HIS A 103 1.35 5.61 8.85
N ARG A 104 0.73 4.46 8.55
CA ARG A 104 -0.68 4.23 8.92
C ARG A 104 -0.89 4.26 10.43
N THR A 105 -0.05 3.60 11.22
CA THR A 105 -0.13 3.66 12.70
C THR A 105 -0.08 5.10 13.22
N HIS A 106 0.79 5.94 12.66
CA HIS A 106 0.87 7.35 13.05
C HIS A 106 -0.40 8.12 12.70
N LEU A 107 -0.99 7.88 11.51
CA LEU A 107 -2.26 8.51 11.14
C LEU A 107 -3.40 8.07 12.08
N GLU A 108 -3.47 6.79 12.43
CA GLU A 108 -4.43 6.30 13.42
C GLU A 108 -4.23 6.95 14.79
N TRP A 109 -2.99 7.16 15.21
CA TRP A 109 -2.71 7.93 16.42
C TRP A 109 -3.20 9.35 16.32
N ARG A 110 -2.98 10.03 15.19
CA ARG A 110 -3.50 11.39 14.98
C ARG A 110 -5.01 11.44 15.09
N GLU A 111 -5.72 10.44 14.56
CA GLU A 111 -7.18 10.35 14.56
C GLU A 111 -7.78 9.91 15.91
N LYS A 112 -7.16 8.94 16.59
CA LYS A 112 -7.74 8.25 17.75
C LYS A 112 -7.04 8.55 19.07
N GLN A 113 -5.83 9.14 19.04
CA GLN A 113 -5.00 9.43 20.20
C GLN A 113 -4.72 8.22 21.11
N TRP A 114 -4.66 7.03 20.51
CA TRP A 114 -4.44 5.76 21.21
C TRP A 114 -2.95 5.47 21.46
N ASP A 115 -2.63 4.51 22.33
CA ASP A 115 -1.23 4.19 22.65
C ASP A 115 -0.56 3.38 21.52
N VAL A 116 0.37 4.02 20.80
CA VAL A 116 1.14 3.42 19.70
C VAL A 116 2.18 2.39 20.17
N ASN A 117 2.37 2.18 21.48
CA ASN A 117 3.24 1.12 22.00
C ASN A 117 2.55 -0.25 22.02
N LEU A 118 1.22 -0.29 21.94
CA LEU A 118 0.43 -1.52 21.93
C LEU A 118 0.37 -2.10 20.52
N SER A 119 0.64 -3.40 20.37
CA SER A 119 0.65 -4.07 19.06
C SER A 119 -0.73 -4.12 18.39
N GLN A 120 -1.82 -4.01 19.17
CA GLN A 120 -3.19 -3.88 18.67
C GLN A 120 -3.42 -2.55 17.93
N HIS A 121 -2.62 -1.54 18.25
CA HIS A 121 -2.70 -0.20 17.66
C HIS A 121 -1.64 0.03 16.58
N GLN A 122 -0.82 -0.98 16.29
CA GLN A 122 0.23 -0.93 15.28
C GLN A 122 -0.22 -1.71 14.07
N CYS A 123 -0.13 -1.12 12.88
CA CYS A 123 -0.40 -1.79 11.62
C CYS A 123 0.68 -2.86 11.33
N SER A 124 0.27 -4.07 10.91
CA SER A 124 1.18 -5.18 10.62
C SER A 124 1.84 -5.03 9.24
N PRO A 125 3.18 -4.96 9.17
CA PRO A 125 3.89 -5.00 7.89
C PRO A 125 3.81 -6.39 7.24
N ALA A 126 3.67 -7.47 8.01
CA ALA A 126 3.50 -8.82 7.48
C ALA A 126 2.17 -8.93 6.71
N PHE A 127 1.07 -8.43 7.30
CA PHE A 127 -0.24 -8.44 6.64
C PHE A 127 -0.19 -7.77 5.26
N LEU A 128 0.46 -6.60 5.13
CA LEU A 128 0.64 -5.97 3.82
C LEU A 128 1.57 -6.76 2.92
N TYR A 129 2.80 -7.01 3.38
CA TYR A 129 3.87 -7.52 2.51
C TYR A 129 3.51 -8.85 1.86
N HIS A 130 2.88 -9.77 2.61
CA HIS A 130 2.47 -11.09 2.12
C HIS A 130 1.46 -11.00 0.98
N HIS A 131 0.68 -9.91 0.88
CA HIS A 131 -0.29 -9.70 -0.20
C HIS A 131 0.32 -9.07 -1.45
N ILE A 132 1.42 -8.31 -1.30
CA ILE A 132 1.95 -7.45 -2.38
C ILE A 132 3.33 -7.90 -2.90
N ASN A 133 3.96 -8.88 -2.28
CA ASN A 133 5.27 -9.37 -2.70
C ASN A 133 5.23 -10.39 -3.86
N GLY A 134 4.03 -10.69 -4.39
CA GLY A 134 3.88 -11.67 -5.47
C GLY A 134 4.17 -13.12 -5.05
N GLY A 135 4.13 -13.42 -3.74
CA GLY A 135 4.33 -14.76 -3.19
C GLY A 135 5.77 -15.12 -2.86
N TYR A 136 6.73 -14.23 -3.11
CA TYR A 136 8.15 -14.43 -2.84
C TYR A 136 8.77 -13.20 -2.16
N ASP A 137 9.89 -13.37 -1.47
CA ASP A 137 10.59 -12.27 -0.82
C ASP A 137 11.44 -11.45 -1.82
N THR A 138 10.77 -10.74 -2.72
CA THR A 138 11.40 -9.98 -3.82
C THR A 138 11.10 -8.47 -3.76
N GLY A 139 10.53 -8.01 -2.65
CA GLY A 139 10.13 -6.63 -2.49
C GLY A 139 8.76 -6.29 -3.08
N SER A 140 8.39 -5.01 -2.99
CA SER A 140 7.15 -4.48 -3.55
C SER A 140 7.24 -3.00 -3.87
N PHE A 141 6.23 -2.49 -4.57
CA PHE A 141 6.09 -1.06 -4.83
C PHE A 141 5.42 -0.35 -3.63
N ILE A 142 5.72 0.93 -3.43
CA ILE A 142 5.00 1.75 -2.45
C ILE A 142 3.53 1.90 -2.89
N SER A 143 3.26 2.04 -4.20
CA SER A 143 1.89 2.14 -4.71
C SER A 143 1.04 0.92 -4.35
N GLU A 144 1.56 -0.30 -4.54
CA GLU A 144 0.87 -1.54 -4.15
C GLU A 144 0.55 -1.56 -2.64
N ALA A 145 1.50 -1.11 -1.80
CA ALA A 145 1.27 -1.04 -0.36
C ALA A 145 0.18 -0.01 0.00
N MET A 146 0.17 1.16 -0.65
CA MET A 146 -0.86 2.18 -0.44
C MET A 146 -2.23 1.76 -0.97
N ASP A 147 -2.27 1.06 -2.11
CA ASP A 147 -3.50 0.50 -2.68
C ASP A 147 -4.09 -0.58 -1.79
N MET A 148 -3.25 -1.43 -1.19
CA MET A 148 -3.66 -2.42 -0.21
C MET A 148 -4.28 -1.75 1.04
N ILE A 149 -3.67 -0.69 1.56
CA ILE A 149 -4.23 0.10 2.68
C ILE A 149 -5.59 0.69 2.31
N CYS A 150 -5.81 1.15 1.08
CA CYS A 150 -7.09 1.70 0.66
C CYS A 150 -8.16 0.62 0.44
N SER A 151 -7.78 -0.52 -0.14
CA SER A 151 -8.70 -1.60 -0.52
C SER A 151 -9.08 -2.50 0.66
N MET A 152 -8.08 -2.94 1.44
CA MET A 152 -8.22 -3.93 2.51
C MET A 152 -7.98 -3.35 3.91
N GLY A 153 -7.25 -2.23 4.00
CA GLY A 153 -6.85 -1.64 5.28
C GLY A 153 -5.57 -2.29 5.78
N CYS A 154 -5.45 -2.47 7.10
CA CYS A 154 -4.29 -3.12 7.68
C CYS A 154 -4.64 -3.84 8.98
N ALA A 155 -4.40 -5.14 9.07
CA ALA A 155 -4.54 -5.86 10.33
C ALA A 155 -3.52 -5.35 11.37
N SER A 156 -3.84 -5.53 12.66
CA SER A 156 -2.93 -5.15 13.73
C SER A 156 -1.70 -6.08 13.78
N LEU A 157 -0.58 -5.59 14.31
CA LEU A 157 0.62 -6.39 14.58
C LEU A 157 0.34 -7.47 15.64
N TYR A 158 -0.69 -7.28 16.45
CA TYR A 158 -1.21 -8.31 17.34
C TYR A 158 -1.86 -9.47 16.56
N ASP A 159 -2.74 -9.16 15.61
CA ASP A 159 -3.46 -10.16 14.82
C ASP A 159 -2.53 -10.90 13.84
N VAL A 160 -1.56 -10.18 13.26
CA VAL A 160 -0.58 -10.72 12.32
C VAL A 160 0.83 -10.32 12.77
N PRO A 161 1.45 -11.07 13.69
CA PRO A 161 2.81 -10.81 14.16
C PRO A 161 3.83 -10.89 13.02
N TYR A 162 4.86 -10.06 13.11
CA TYR A 162 5.92 -10.04 12.11
C TYR A 162 6.99 -11.10 12.37
N SER A 163 7.42 -11.79 11.31
CA SER A 163 8.63 -12.62 11.31
C SER A 163 9.44 -12.36 10.05
N ALA A 164 10.73 -12.06 10.20
CA ALA A 164 11.63 -11.85 9.06
C ALA A 164 11.88 -13.14 8.25
N SER A 165 11.58 -14.31 8.82
CA SER A 165 11.71 -15.61 8.13
C SER A 165 10.43 -16.04 7.42
N ASP A 166 9.36 -15.24 7.48
CA ASP A 166 8.07 -15.56 6.87
C ASP A 166 7.58 -14.38 6.02
N SER A 167 7.58 -14.59 4.71
CA SER A 167 7.12 -13.61 3.71
C SER A 167 5.84 -14.05 3.00
N SER A 168 5.20 -15.16 3.38
CA SER A 168 4.15 -15.73 2.52
C SER A 168 2.98 -16.36 3.27
N SER A 169 2.94 -16.34 4.60
CA SER A 169 1.81 -16.90 5.34
C SER A 169 0.60 -15.98 5.40
N TRP A 170 -0.51 -16.40 4.81
CA TRP A 170 -1.76 -15.64 4.85
C TRP A 170 -2.53 -15.94 6.15
N PRO A 171 -3.18 -14.94 6.78
CA PRO A 171 -4.10 -15.20 7.88
C PRO A 171 -5.24 -16.12 7.43
N SER A 172 -5.40 -17.26 8.11
CA SER A 172 -6.50 -18.22 7.83
C SER A 172 -7.82 -17.81 8.49
N ASN A 173 -7.75 -16.99 9.54
CA ASN A 173 -8.93 -16.49 10.24
C ASN A 173 -9.48 -15.24 9.54
N THR A 174 -10.67 -15.36 8.94
CA THR A 174 -11.36 -14.26 8.25
C THR A 174 -11.57 -13.03 9.14
N GLN A 175 -11.64 -13.19 10.46
CA GLN A 175 -11.78 -12.07 11.41
C GLN A 175 -10.64 -11.05 11.29
N VAL A 176 -9.43 -11.49 10.91
CA VAL A 176 -8.28 -10.60 10.69
C VAL A 176 -8.57 -9.59 9.59
N TYR A 177 -9.19 -10.01 8.50
CA TYR A 177 -9.56 -9.12 7.40
C TYR A 177 -10.68 -8.16 7.79
N TYR A 178 -11.67 -8.63 8.56
CA TYR A 178 -12.70 -7.73 9.09
C TYR A 178 -12.12 -6.66 10.02
N ASN A 179 -11.17 -7.05 10.88
CA ASN A 179 -10.47 -6.12 11.76
C ASN A 179 -9.62 -5.11 10.96
N ALA A 180 -9.07 -5.50 9.80
CA ALA A 180 -8.28 -4.62 8.95
C ALA A 180 -9.09 -3.47 8.33
N LEU A 181 -10.39 -3.69 8.07
CA LEU A 181 -11.26 -2.72 7.37
C LEU A 181 -11.39 -1.37 8.08
N GLN A 182 -11.24 -1.34 9.41
CA GLN A 182 -11.32 -0.11 10.20
C GLN A 182 -10.12 0.83 9.98
N PHE A 183 -9.05 0.33 9.36
CA PHE A 183 -7.80 1.04 9.09
C PHE A 183 -7.66 1.45 7.62
N ARG A 184 -8.75 1.39 6.85
CA ARG A 184 -8.74 1.79 5.45
C ARG A 184 -8.53 3.28 5.30
N ALA A 185 -7.57 3.65 4.45
CA ALA A 185 -7.51 5.00 3.92
C ALA A 185 -8.58 5.18 2.84
N LEU A 186 -9.07 6.40 2.67
CA LEU A 186 -10.03 6.71 1.60
C LEU A 186 -9.35 6.68 0.23
N ASN A 187 -8.15 7.26 0.15
CA ASN A 187 -7.35 7.38 -1.05
C ASN A 187 -5.89 7.60 -0.70
N TYR A 188 -5.04 7.48 -1.71
CA TYR A 188 -3.68 7.97 -1.69
C TYR A 188 -3.41 8.78 -2.95
N SER A 189 -2.32 9.54 -2.92
CA SER A 189 -1.87 10.33 -4.05
C SER A 189 -0.36 10.30 -4.12
N TRP A 190 0.18 10.47 -5.32
CA TRP A 190 1.61 10.55 -5.53
C TRP A 190 2.02 11.96 -5.94
N MET A 191 3.27 12.27 -5.69
CA MET A 191 3.91 13.51 -6.09
C MET A 191 5.26 13.18 -6.69
N TYR A 192 5.56 13.78 -7.84
CA TYR A 192 6.85 13.66 -8.49
C TYR A 192 7.43 15.05 -8.75
N ILE A 193 8.66 15.27 -8.29
CA ILE A 193 9.40 16.53 -8.47
C ILE A 193 10.73 16.19 -9.12
N GLY A 194 10.77 16.27 -10.45
CA GLY A 194 11.98 16.00 -11.22
C GLY A 194 12.81 17.23 -11.58
N ASN A 195 12.29 18.45 -11.38
CA ASN A 195 12.93 19.70 -11.80
C ASN A 195 12.45 20.92 -10.98
N ASP A 196 13.14 22.05 -11.17
CA ASP A 196 12.85 23.32 -10.48
C ASP A 196 11.44 23.86 -10.75
N ALA A 197 10.89 23.62 -11.94
CA ALA A 197 9.53 24.04 -12.28
C ALA A 197 8.48 23.25 -11.47
N GLY A 198 8.69 21.94 -11.30
CA GLY A 198 7.88 21.10 -10.42
C GLY A 198 7.94 21.53 -8.97
N LEU A 199 9.13 21.91 -8.49
CA LEU A 199 9.31 22.44 -7.13
C LEU A 199 8.59 23.79 -6.94
N ALA A 200 8.60 24.66 -7.95
CA ALA A 200 7.92 25.95 -7.91
C ALA A 200 6.39 25.80 -7.87
N ASN A 201 5.82 24.76 -8.49
CA ASN A 201 4.37 24.50 -8.46
C ASN A 201 3.85 24.05 -7.09
N LEU A 202 4.73 23.53 -6.22
CA LEU A 202 4.38 23.11 -4.86
C LEU A 202 4.49 24.22 -3.82
N LYS A 203 5.16 25.31 -4.18
CA LYS A 203 5.18 26.55 -3.41
C LYS A 203 3.93 27.35 -3.75
#